data_AF-A0A257KX33-F1
#
_entry.id   AF-A0A257KX33-F1
#
_cell.length_a   1.000
_cell.length_b   1.000
_cell.length_c   1.000
_cell.angle_alpha   90.00
_cell.angle_beta   90.00
_cell.angle_gamma   90.00
#
_symmetry.space_group_name_H-M   'P 1'
#
loop_
_entity.id
_entity.type
_entity.pdbx_description
1 polymer ?
#
loop_
_entity_poly.entity_id
_entity_poly.type
_entity_poly.pdbx_seq_one_letter_code
_entity_poly.pdbx_strand_id
1 'polypeptide(L)' 'MKTLLCILFASTLLATSTHAAGTPEQRRACRGDAMRLCREFVPRVSAVTRCMEKNISRLSPACRAQFK' A
#
# COMPACT_ATOMS: atom_id res chain seq x y z
N MET A 1 -15.01 19.08 45.17
CA MET A 1 -14.97 17.90 46.06
C MET A 1 -15.82 16.83 45.43
N LYS A 2 -15.19 15.73 44.99
CA LYS A 2 -15.51 14.34 45.40
C LYS A 2 -17.00 14.03 45.21
N THR A 3 -17.38 13.52 44.04
CA THR A 3 -17.66 12.09 43.81
C THR A 3 -17.75 11.88 42.28
N LEU A 4 -17.33 10.81 41.63
CA LEU A 4 -16.94 9.47 42.03
C LEU A 4 -16.03 8.95 40.90
N LEU A 5 -14.88 8.40 41.27
CA LEU A 5 -13.93 7.69 40.43
C LEU A 5 -14.56 6.38 39.91
N CYS A 6 -13.98 5.83 38.84
CA CYS A 6 -14.18 4.48 38.29
C CYS A 6 -15.18 4.35 37.13
N ILE A 7 -14.81 4.87 35.95
CA ILE A 7 -15.18 4.19 34.70
C ILE A 7 -13.89 3.78 34.02
N LEU A 8 -13.61 2.48 34.07
CA LEU A 8 -12.57 1.79 33.33
C LEU A 8 -12.79 2.04 31.83
N PHE A 9 -12.15 3.07 31.28
CA PHE A 9 -12.17 3.29 29.84
C PHE A 9 -11.18 2.31 29.22
N ALA A 10 -11.69 1.13 28.88
CA ALA A 10 -10.98 0.11 28.13
C ALA A 10 -10.37 0.74 26.87
N SER A 11 -9.04 0.73 26.79
CA SER A 11 -8.28 1.20 25.64
C SER A 11 -8.64 0.39 24.41
N THR A 12 -9.56 0.90 23.59
CA THR A 12 -9.82 0.33 22.26
C THR A 12 -8.63 0.67 21.38
N LEU A 13 -7.74 -0.32 21.14
CA LEU A 13 -6.74 -0.22 20.07
C LEU A 13 -7.51 -0.17 18.75
N LEU A 14 -7.71 1.04 18.24
CA LEU A 14 -8.19 1.25 16.89
C LEU A 14 -7.04 0.87 15.94
N ALA A 15 -7.04 -0.37 15.46
CA ALA A 15 -6.11 -0.83 14.44
C ALA A 15 -6.40 -0.03 13.16
N THR A 16 -5.63 1.04 12.96
CA THR A 16 -5.72 1.83 11.73
C THR A 16 -5.23 0.96 10.59
N SER A 17 -6.13 0.65 9.66
CA SER A 17 -5.84 -0.08 8.43
C SER A 17 -4.92 0.78 7.57
N THR A 18 -3.60 0.57 7.69
CA THR A 18 -2.62 1.07 6.72
C THR A 18 -2.99 0.53 5.35
N HIS A 19 -3.43 1.41 4.46
CA HIS A 19 -3.64 1.10 3.05
C HIS A 19 -2.33 0.54 2.49
N ALA A 20 -2.27 -0.78 2.31
CA ALA A 20 -1.02 -1.47 2.01
C ALA A 20 -0.55 -1.09 0.59
N ALA A 21 0.48 -0.25 0.51
CA ALA A 21 1.15 0.15 -0.74
C ALA A 21 2.04 -0.96 -1.34
N GLY A 22 1.72 -2.23 -1.08
CA GLY A 22 2.62 -3.38 -1.24
C GLY A 22 3.71 -3.43 -0.18
N THR A 23 4.43 -4.56 -0.09
CA THR A 23 5.60 -4.72 0.78
C THR A 23 6.76 -3.83 0.32
N PRO A 24 7.75 -3.52 1.19
CA PRO A 24 8.96 -2.83 0.77
C PRO A 24 9.65 -3.48 -0.44
N GLU A 25 9.66 -4.81 -0.49
CA GLU A 25 10.25 -5.62 -1.56
C GLU A 25 9.49 -5.42 -2.88
N GLN A 26 8.16 -5.47 -2.85
CA GLN A 26 7.30 -5.19 -4.01
C GLN A 26 7.54 -3.79 -4.55
N ARG A 27 7.57 -2.79 -3.65
CA ARG A 27 7.84 -1.40 -4.04
C ARG A 27 9.22 -1.24 -4.66
N ARG A 28 10.25 -1.90 -4.11
CA ARG A 28 11.60 -1.86 -4.66
C ARG A 28 11.66 -2.51 -6.05
N ALA A 29 11.04 -3.67 -6.22
CA ALA A 29 10.99 -4.39 -7.50
C ALA A 29 10.29 -3.57 -8.59
N CYS A 30 9.22 -2.86 -8.23
CA CYS A 30 8.34 -2.18 -9.19
C CYS A 30 8.56 -0.66 -9.32
N ARG A 31 9.40 -0.02 -8.49
CA ARG A 31 9.58 1.45 -8.50
C ARG A 31 9.97 1.99 -9.88
N GLY A 32 10.94 1.36 -10.54
CA GLY A 32 11.40 1.78 -11.87
C GLY A 32 10.30 1.66 -12.93
N ASP A 33 9.56 0.56 -12.91
CA ASP A 33 8.45 0.33 -13.83
C ASP A 33 7.26 1.27 -13.57
N ALA A 34 6.95 1.56 -12.29
CA ALA A 34 5.93 2.54 -11.91
C ALA A 34 6.22 3.92 -12.51
N MET A 35 7.46 4.39 -12.36
CA MET A 35 7.87 5.71 -12.84
C MET A 35 8.00 5.78 -14.37
N ARG A 36 8.30 4.66 -15.03
CA ARG A 36 8.45 4.59 -16.48
C ARG A 36 7.13 4.40 -17.22
N LEU A 37 6.22 3.58 -16.68
CA LEU A 37 5.00 3.14 -17.37
C LEU A 37 3.73 3.78 -16.80
N CYS A 38 3.73 4.11 -15.51
CA CYS A 38 2.51 4.43 -14.75
C CYS A 38 2.63 5.74 -13.97
N ARG A 39 3.51 6.66 -14.39
CA ARG A 39 3.86 7.88 -13.65
C ARG A 39 2.66 8.75 -13.33
N GLU A 40 1.69 8.86 -14.24
CA GLU A 40 0.45 9.63 -14.07
C GLU A 40 -0.44 9.13 -12.93
N PHE A 41 -0.24 7.89 -12.50
CA PHE A 41 -1.01 7.27 -11.42
C PHE A 41 -0.31 7.39 -10.06
N VAL A 42 0.98 7.69 -10.00
CA VAL A 42 1.73 7.86 -8.74
C VAL A 42 1.21 9.11 -8.02
N PRO A 43 0.91 9.06 -6.70
CA PRO A 43 1.16 7.97 -5.75
C PRO A 43 -0.04 7.05 -5.46
N ARG A 44 -1.10 7.08 -6.27
CA ARG A 44 -2.32 6.28 -6.06
C ARG A 44 -2.06 4.80 -6.32
N VAL A 45 -1.76 4.05 -5.25
CA VAL A 45 -1.41 2.62 -5.29
C VAL A 45 -2.36 1.81 -6.18
N SER A 46 -3.67 1.90 -5.96
CA SER A 46 -4.65 1.09 -6.72
C SER A 46 -4.64 1.42 -8.22
N ALA A 47 -4.38 2.67 -8.60
CA ALA A 47 -4.29 3.06 -10.00
C ALA A 47 -2.96 2.61 -10.62
N VAL A 48 -1.86 2.66 -9.87
CA VAL A 48 -0.57 2.12 -10.29
C VAL A 48 -0.65 0.61 -10.50
N THR A 49 -1.25 -0.14 -9.58
CA THR A 49 -1.44 -1.59 -9.70
C THR A 49 -2.22 -1.94 -10.96
N ARG A 50 -3.36 -1.28 -11.21
CA ARG A 50 -4.14 -1.50 -12.45
C ARG A 50 -3.36 -1.14 -13.71
N CYS A 51 -2.56 -0.09 -13.69
CA CYS A 51 -1.69 0.25 -14.82
C CYS A 51 -0.63 -0.83 -15.06
N MET A 52 -0.02 -1.36 -14.00
CA MET A 52 0.96 -2.44 -14.09
C MET A 52 0.34 -3.74 -14.60
N GLU A 53 -0.85 -4.12 -14.12
CA GLU A 53 -1.61 -5.28 -14.60
C GLU A 53 -1.85 -5.20 -16.12
N LYS A 54 -2.26 -4.03 -16.62
CA LYS A 54 -2.44 -3.79 -18.06
C LYS A 54 -1.13 -3.83 -18.86
N ASN A 55 0.02 -3.66 -18.20
CA ASN A 55 1.34 -3.61 -18.82
C ASN A 55 2.23 -4.78 -18.39
N ILE A 56 1.66 -5.90 -17.92
CA ILE A 56 2.43 -7.06 -17.38
C ILE A 56 3.54 -7.50 -18.34
N SER A 57 3.31 -7.50 -19.66
CA SER A 57 4.32 -7.86 -20.67
C SER A 57 5.50 -6.88 -20.77
N ARG A 58 5.31 -5.63 -20.35
CA ARG A 58 6.31 -4.54 -20.41
C ARG A 58 7.03 -4.29 -19.08
N LEU A 59 6.61 -4.94 -18.00
CA LEU A 59 7.28 -4.90 -16.71
C LEU A 59 8.68 -5.54 -16.79
N SER A 60 9.58 -5.14 -15.91
CA SER A 60 10.82 -5.86 -15.67
C SER A 60 10.55 -7.27 -15.12
N PRO A 61 11.44 -8.25 -15.29
CA PRO A 61 11.26 -9.59 -14.72
C PRO A 61 10.98 -9.58 -13.21
N ALA A 62 11.67 -8.71 -12.46
CA ALA A 62 11.53 -8.59 -11.01
C ALA A 62 10.14 -8.05 -10.61
N CYS A 63 9.64 -7.01 -11.27
CA CYS A 63 8.31 -6.48 -10.98
C CYS A 63 7.21 -7.44 -11.45
N ARG A 64 7.36 -8.06 -12.63
CA ARG A 64 6.39 -9.02 -13.17
C ARG A 64 6.19 -10.23 -12.24
N ALA A 65 7.24 -10.66 -11.53
CA ALA A 65 7.16 -11.74 -10.55
C ALA A 65 6.23 -11.43 -9.36
N GLN A 66 5.87 -10.16 -9.15
CA GLN A 66 4.93 -9.75 -8.08
C GLN A 66 3.45 -9.90 -8.46
N PHE A 67 3.15 -10.21 -9.73
CA PHE A 67 1.79 -10.33 -10.28
C PHE A 67 1.41 -11.77 -10.65
N LYS A 68 2.04 -12.75 -9.98
CA LYS A 68 1.77 -14.19 -10.15
C LYS A 68 0.88 -14.71 -9.04
#